data_AF-A0A8U0LKI0-F1
#
_entry.id   AF-A0A8U0LKI0-F1
#
_cell.length_a   1.000
_cell.length_b   1.000
_cell.length_c   1.000
_cell.angle_alpha   90.00
_cell.angle_beta   90.00
_cell.angle_gamma   90.00
#
_symmetry.space_group_name_H-M   'P 1'
#
loop_
_entity.id
_entity.type
_entity.pdbx_description
1 polymer ?
#
loop_
_entity_poly.entity_id
_entity_poly.type
_entity_poly.pdbx_seq_one_letter_code
_entity_poly.pdbx_strand_id
1 'polypeptide(L)'
;MPLENTDAEERITRETMIGWIEHWGESYDDVRPDDGAMRLANRIIEYNAATETIEALRNPDAVYDELASILQPVLSSMDGTYFAGSEWFAGEVDRMEADRINGEQPEETDGLASEEPRIPFIVESEATAADTDEPPLDELITAATHEYLDSGMTYDGFSEHVRTTWRNAAAYDWSKLMAEPRSTGEWSSDANRLAVLGVMMQFAPESTCMMIASDILAENAPLSLPALRERINTPDGMVNTDLLFSRLIDNGTTPDPARIDMAMGILGPLEANAPTDACYRIIGLKAMLSLAMGDGEKARELAEQAIGYDASDRFASSVLDRLPETDPAMEAANVWENGGHLGR
;
A
#
# COMPACT_ATOMS: atom_id res chain seq x y z
N MET A 1 -15.49 64.17 -0.85
CA MET A 1 -16.40 63.00 -0.84
C MET A 1 -15.65 61.87 -1.53
N PRO A 2 -15.52 60.71 -0.88
CA PRO A 2 -14.59 59.67 -1.30
C PRO A 2 -15.17 58.88 -2.47
N LEU A 3 -14.31 58.52 -3.42
CA LEU A 3 -14.55 57.39 -4.31
C LEU A 3 -14.18 56.15 -3.49
N GLU A 4 -15.19 55.36 -3.15
CA GLU A 4 -15.03 54.03 -2.60
C GLU A 4 -14.13 53.22 -3.54
N ASN A 5 -12.96 52.88 -3.04
CA ASN A 5 -12.02 51.98 -3.70
C ASN A 5 -12.47 50.56 -3.36
N THR A 6 -13.57 50.11 -3.99
CA THR A 6 -14.02 48.71 -3.93
C THR A 6 -13.38 47.94 -5.07
N ASP A 7 -12.08 47.69 -4.95
CA ASP A 7 -11.38 46.60 -5.63
C ASP A 7 -10.64 45.82 -4.52
N ALA A 8 -11.42 45.26 -3.59
CA ALA A 8 -10.96 44.09 -2.85
C ALA A 8 -11.04 42.92 -3.84
N GLU A 9 -10.09 42.85 -4.77
CA GLU A 9 -9.90 41.65 -5.58
C GLU A 9 -9.73 40.47 -4.62
N GLU A 10 -10.52 39.42 -4.80
CA GLU A 10 -10.42 38.17 -4.06
C GLU A 10 -9.02 37.58 -4.28
N ARG A 11 -8.07 38.03 -3.47
CA ARG A 11 -6.75 37.43 -3.39
C ARG A 11 -6.94 36.09 -2.69
N ILE A 12 -6.55 35.01 -3.36
CA ILE A 12 -6.48 33.69 -2.75
C ILE A 12 -5.59 33.82 -1.52
N THR A 13 -6.19 33.52 -0.37
CA THR A 13 -5.53 33.75 0.91
C THR A 13 -4.56 32.63 1.22
N ARG A 14 -3.61 32.93 2.11
CA ARG A 14 -2.67 31.92 2.60
C ARG A 14 -3.37 30.79 3.35
N GLU A 15 -4.45 31.10 4.07
CA GLU A 15 -5.31 30.11 4.74
C GLU A 15 -5.98 29.18 3.73
N THR A 16 -6.47 29.71 2.61
CA THR A 16 -7.00 28.90 1.49
C THR A 16 -5.93 27.97 0.91
N MET A 17 -4.71 28.46 0.75
CA MET A 17 -3.59 27.64 0.25
C MET A 17 -3.20 26.53 1.23
N ILE A 18 -3.22 26.79 2.54
CA ILE A 18 -3.01 25.74 3.56
C ILE A 18 -4.13 24.70 3.47
N GLY A 19 -5.40 25.12 3.38
CA GLY A 19 -6.52 24.20 3.19
C GLY A 19 -6.42 23.37 1.90
N TRP A 20 -5.82 23.90 0.84
CA TRP A 20 -5.53 23.13 -0.38
C TRP A 20 -4.44 22.08 -0.19
N ILE A 21 -3.42 22.38 0.61
CA ILE A 21 -2.35 21.43 0.97
C ILE A 21 -2.95 20.31 1.83
N GLU A 22 -3.76 20.66 2.84
CA GLU A 22 -4.48 19.70 3.68
C GLU A 22 -5.37 18.78 2.85
N HIS A 23 -6.16 19.34 1.93
CA HIS A 23 -7.01 18.56 1.04
C HIS A 23 -6.19 17.69 0.08
N TRP A 24 -5.08 18.21 -0.44
CA TRP A 24 -4.13 17.42 -1.23
C TRP A 24 -3.44 16.32 -0.39
N GLY A 25 -3.35 16.47 0.92
CA GLY A 25 -2.94 15.41 1.84
C GLY A 25 -3.80 14.14 1.70
N GLU A 26 -5.08 14.29 1.34
CA GLU A 26 -5.98 13.17 1.07
C GLU A 26 -5.69 12.42 -0.25
N SER A 27 -4.81 12.96 -1.10
CA SER A 27 -4.45 12.33 -2.38
C SER A 27 -3.44 11.18 -2.24
N TYR A 28 -2.64 11.18 -1.16
CA TYR A 28 -1.56 10.23 -0.89
C TYR A 28 -0.62 10.09 -2.08
N ASP A 29 -0.23 11.25 -2.56
CA ASP A 29 0.67 11.44 -3.67
C ASP A 29 2.12 11.33 -3.17
N ASP A 30 2.99 10.73 -3.98
CA ASP A 30 4.42 10.66 -3.65
C ASP A 30 5.03 12.07 -3.61
N VAL A 31 5.93 12.29 -2.63
CA VAL A 31 6.69 13.52 -2.50
C VAL A 31 8.17 13.19 -2.45
N ARG A 32 8.90 13.72 -3.44
CA ARG A 32 10.33 13.47 -3.61
C ARG A 32 11.15 14.73 -3.34
N PRO A 33 12.38 14.62 -2.83
CA PRO A 33 13.25 15.78 -2.63
C PRO A 33 13.51 16.58 -3.91
N ASP A 34 13.45 15.93 -5.08
CA ASP A 34 13.65 16.54 -6.40
C ASP A 34 12.37 17.12 -7.02
N ASP A 35 11.18 16.92 -6.42
CA ASP A 35 9.94 17.49 -6.94
C ASP A 35 10.04 19.03 -6.99
N GLY A 36 10.63 19.64 -5.97
CA GLY A 36 10.75 21.10 -5.88
C GLY A 36 9.42 21.81 -5.61
N ALA A 37 9.47 22.93 -4.90
CA ALA A 37 8.25 23.58 -4.37
C ALA A 37 7.28 24.02 -5.47
N MET A 38 7.79 24.44 -6.62
CA MET A 38 6.94 24.89 -7.73
C MET A 38 6.18 23.73 -8.37
N ARG A 39 6.77 22.54 -8.46
CA ARG A 39 6.09 21.36 -9.02
C ARG A 39 5.00 20.87 -8.09
N LEU A 40 5.27 20.85 -6.79
CA LEU A 40 4.26 20.51 -5.79
C LEU A 40 3.12 21.53 -5.78
N ALA A 41 3.42 22.83 -5.90
CA ALA A 41 2.41 23.87 -6.02
C ALA A 41 1.47 23.62 -7.21
N ASN A 42 2.03 23.26 -8.38
CA ASN A 42 1.23 22.90 -9.55
C ASN A 42 0.33 21.68 -9.27
N ARG A 43 0.87 20.60 -8.70
CA ARG A 43 0.11 19.39 -8.38
C ARG A 43 -1.04 19.65 -7.41
N ILE A 44 -0.80 20.46 -6.38
CA ILE A 44 -1.80 20.83 -5.37
C ILE A 44 -2.94 21.64 -6.01
N ILE A 45 -2.59 22.59 -6.89
CA ILE A 45 -3.56 23.41 -7.61
C ILE A 45 -4.40 22.56 -8.59
N GLU A 46 -3.77 21.65 -9.32
CA GLU A 46 -4.44 20.71 -10.22
C GLU A 46 -5.41 19.80 -9.45
N TYR A 47 -4.97 19.25 -8.31
CA TYR A 47 -5.80 18.40 -7.47
C TYR A 47 -7.05 19.12 -6.94
N ASN A 48 -6.91 20.39 -6.56
CA ASN A 48 -8.02 21.22 -6.09
C ASN A 48 -8.89 21.79 -7.23
N ALA A 49 -8.63 21.42 -8.49
CA ALA A 49 -9.30 21.97 -9.68
C ALA A 49 -9.29 23.51 -9.70
N ALA A 50 -8.23 24.14 -9.17
CA ALA A 50 -8.15 25.58 -8.96
C ALA A 50 -7.49 26.34 -10.13
N THR A 51 -6.94 25.63 -11.12
CA THR A 51 -6.18 26.20 -12.25
C THR A 51 -6.94 27.31 -12.98
N GLU A 52 -8.17 27.04 -13.43
CA GLU A 52 -8.97 28.04 -14.18
C GLU A 52 -9.28 29.29 -13.32
N THR A 53 -9.48 29.11 -12.02
CA THR A 53 -9.75 30.21 -11.09
C THR A 53 -8.51 31.07 -10.89
N ILE A 54 -7.33 30.44 -10.78
CA ILE A 54 -6.05 31.14 -10.59
C ILE A 54 -5.63 31.88 -11.87
N GLU A 55 -5.79 31.26 -13.04
CA GLU A 55 -5.45 31.86 -14.33
C GLU A 55 -6.30 33.09 -14.68
N ALA A 56 -7.50 33.20 -14.10
CA ALA A 56 -8.37 34.36 -14.27
C ALA A 56 -7.94 35.59 -13.43
N LEU A 57 -6.99 35.44 -12.51
CA LEU A 57 -6.50 36.53 -11.67
C LEU A 57 -5.58 37.48 -12.45
N ARG A 58 -5.47 38.73 -11.98
CA ARG A 58 -4.52 39.70 -12.57
C ARG A 58 -3.06 39.28 -12.46
N ASN A 59 -2.72 38.47 -11.46
CA ASN A 59 -1.37 37.97 -11.24
C ASN A 59 -1.42 36.51 -10.74
N PRO A 60 -1.59 35.53 -11.64
CA PRO A 60 -1.61 34.12 -11.29
C PRO A 60 -0.30 33.65 -10.65
N ASP A 61 0.84 34.12 -11.16
CA ASP A 61 2.18 33.74 -10.68
C ASP A 61 2.37 34.00 -9.18
N ALA A 62 1.76 35.07 -8.65
CA ALA A 62 1.82 35.37 -7.21
C ALA A 62 1.17 34.29 -6.33
N VAL A 63 0.21 33.53 -6.83
CA VAL A 63 -0.41 32.42 -6.10
C VAL A 63 0.52 31.21 -6.09
N TYR A 64 1.12 30.89 -7.24
CA TYR A 64 2.10 29.81 -7.34
C TYR A 64 3.35 30.10 -6.51
N ASP A 65 3.86 31.32 -6.54
CA ASP A 65 5.02 31.76 -5.75
C ASP A 65 4.72 31.71 -4.24
N GLU A 66 3.54 32.18 -3.82
CA GLU A 66 3.15 32.13 -2.41
C GLU A 66 2.98 30.68 -1.95
N LEU A 67 2.30 29.83 -2.74
CA LEU A 67 2.15 28.41 -2.41
C LEU A 67 3.52 27.72 -2.35
N ALA A 68 4.39 27.94 -3.33
CA ALA A 68 5.76 27.42 -3.30
C ALA A 68 6.54 27.91 -2.06
N SER A 69 6.32 29.14 -1.60
CA SER A 69 6.95 29.65 -0.38
C SER A 69 6.47 28.96 0.90
N ILE A 70 5.26 28.41 0.92
CA ILE A 70 4.73 27.58 2.02
C ILE A 70 5.36 26.19 1.99
N LEU A 71 5.50 25.61 0.79
CA LEU A 71 6.01 24.24 0.61
C LEU A 71 7.52 24.15 0.77
N GLN A 72 8.27 25.18 0.38
CA GLN A 72 9.74 25.15 0.33
C GLN A 72 10.40 24.81 1.68
N PRO A 73 9.99 25.38 2.83
CA PRO A 73 10.54 25.01 4.13
C PRO A 73 10.34 23.54 4.46
N VAL A 74 9.13 23.01 4.23
CA VAL A 74 8.81 21.59 4.49
C VAL A 74 9.60 20.67 3.58
N LEU A 75 9.70 20.99 2.29
CA LEU A 75 10.56 20.28 1.36
C LEU A 75 12.04 20.30 1.78
N SER A 76 12.51 21.42 2.34
CA SER A 76 13.90 21.57 2.75
C SER A 76 14.20 20.84 4.07
N SER A 77 13.17 20.58 4.89
CA SER A 77 13.28 19.74 6.08
C SER A 77 13.07 18.25 5.81
N MET A 78 12.59 17.91 4.62
CA MET A 78 12.28 16.54 4.25
C MET A 78 13.57 15.75 4.09
N ASP A 79 13.65 14.62 4.78
CA ASP A 79 14.75 13.67 4.66
C ASP A 79 14.27 12.41 3.92
N GLY A 80 14.80 12.17 2.72
CA GLY A 80 14.41 11.06 1.86
C GLY A 80 13.14 11.29 1.04
N THR A 81 12.70 10.23 0.33
CA THR A 81 11.48 10.21 -0.48
C THR A 81 10.34 9.60 0.31
N TYR A 82 9.16 10.23 0.27
CA TYR A 82 7.96 9.74 0.95
C TYR A 82 6.94 9.25 -0.06
N PHE A 83 6.76 7.92 -0.14
CA PHE A 83 5.66 7.30 -0.87
C PHE A 83 4.35 7.58 -0.15
N ALA A 84 3.32 7.96 -0.89
CA ALA A 84 2.09 8.49 -0.30
C ALA A 84 2.33 9.68 0.66
N GLY A 85 3.41 10.43 0.43
CA GLY A 85 3.95 11.45 1.33
C GLY A 85 3.11 12.72 1.45
N SER A 86 2.09 12.93 0.62
CA SER A 86 1.29 14.16 0.67
C SER A 86 0.57 14.36 2.02
N GLU A 87 0.15 13.29 2.70
CA GLU A 87 -0.46 13.37 4.05
C GLU A 87 0.56 13.84 5.09
N TRP A 88 1.76 13.26 5.09
CA TRP A 88 2.87 13.70 5.95
C TRP A 88 3.23 15.15 5.66
N PHE A 89 3.34 15.49 4.38
CA PHE A 89 3.69 16.83 3.93
C PHE A 89 2.66 17.86 4.41
N ALA A 90 1.37 17.53 4.32
CA ALA A 90 0.30 18.39 4.82
C ALA A 90 0.37 18.58 6.34
N GLY A 91 0.61 17.50 7.10
CA GLY A 91 0.79 17.58 8.54
C GLY A 91 2.01 18.41 8.95
N GLU A 92 3.10 18.32 8.19
CA GLU A 92 4.33 19.07 8.45
C GLU A 92 4.18 20.56 8.11
N VAL A 93 3.41 20.89 7.06
CA VAL A 93 3.02 22.29 6.79
C VAL A 93 2.22 22.86 7.95
N ASP A 94 1.19 22.15 8.44
CA ASP A 94 0.38 22.61 9.58
C ASP A 94 1.24 22.81 10.84
N ARG A 95 2.15 21.88 11.12
CA ARG A 95 3.10 21.97 12.24
C ARG A 95 3.99 23.22 12.15
N MET A 96 4.63 23.45 11.01
CA MET A 96 5.50 24.63 10.80
C MET A 96 4.71 25.95 10.86
N GLU A 97 3.45 25.94 10.44
CA GLU A 97 2.57 27.10 10.55
C GLU A 97 2.18 27.41 11.98
N ALA A 98 1.88 26.38 12.78
CA ALA A 98 1.66 26.53 14.21
C ALA A 98 2.89 27.11 14.92
N ASP A 99 4.10 26.60 14.63
CA ASP A 99 5.36 27.08 15.20
C ASP A 99 5.60 28.56 14.85
N ARG A 100 5.35 28.94 13.59
CA ARG A 100 5.48 30.32 13.10
C ARG A 100 4.54 31.30 13.81
N ILE A 101 3.31 30.88 14.09
CA ILE A 101 2.31 31.71 14.78
C ILE A 101 2.65 31.88 16.27
N ASN A 102 3.20 30.83 16.88
CA ASN A 102 3.56 30.84 18.30
C ASN A 102 4.89 31.54 18.61
N GLY A 103 5.67 31.91 17.58
CA GLY A 103 6.94 32.62 17.73
C GLY A 103 8.07 31.77 18.30
N GLU A 104 7.92 30.45 18.25
CA GLU A 104 8.96 29.50 18.62
C GLU A 104 9.95 29.42 17.44
N GLN A 105 11.19 29.87 17.66
CA GLN A 105 12.29 29.50 16.78
C GLN A 105 12.45 27.98 16.87
N PRO A 106 12.80 27.29 15.77
CA PRO A 106 13.09 25.87 15.85
C PRO A 106 14.18 25.69 16.90
N GLU A 107 13.90 24.90 17.94
CA GLU A 107 14.95 24.48 18.85
C GLU A 107 16.03 23.83 18.00
N GLU A 108 17.25 24.39 18.03
CA GLU A 108 18.43 23.63 17.65
C GLU A 108 18.45 22.41 18.58
N THR A 109 18.01 21.27 18.06
CA THR A 109 18.15 19.99 18.72
C THR A 109 19.64 19.65 18.75
N ASP A 110 20.30 20.16 19.79
CA ASP A 110 21.68 19.81 20.12
C ASP A 110 21.73 18.34 20.53
N GLY A 111 22.26 17.51 19.64
CA GLY A 111 23.00 16.31 20.00
C GLY A 111 22.19 15.04 20.27
N LEU A 112 21.45 14.53 19.28
CA LEU A 112 21.35 13.09 19.07
C LEU A 112 21.63 12.83 17.59
N ALA A 113 22.68 12.04 17.33
CA ALA A 113 23.23 11.64 16.05
C ALA A 113 22.41 12.08 14.83
N SER A 114 22.95 13.03 14.06
CA SER A 114 22.66 13.14 12.64
C SER A 114 23.01 11.78 12.01
N GLU A 115 22.04 10.88 11.97
CA GLU A 115 22.04 9.84 10.95
C GLU A 115 22.03 10.58 9.62
N GLU A 116 22.95 10.18 8.74
CA GLU A 116 23.00 10.70 7.37
C GLU A 116 21.61 10.62 6.74
N PRO A 117 21.28 11.48 5.76
CA PRO A 117 20.03 11.39 5.01
C PRO A 117 19.78 9.94 4.59
N ARG A 118 18.76 9.29 5.16
CA ARG A 118 18.54 7.86 4.89
C ARG A 118 18.07 7.73 3.45
N ILE A 119 18.85 7.02 2.65
CA ILE A 119 18.56 6.79 1.24
C ILE A 119 17.38 5.78 1.19
N PRO A 120 16.27 6.09 0.50
CA PRO A 120 15.14 5.16 0.37
C PRO A 120 15.55 3.82 -0.24
N PHE A 121 14.89 2.72 0.17
CA PHE A 121 15.21 1.36 -0.25
C PHE A 121 15.22 1.19 -1.77
N ILE A 122 14.33 1.90 -2.48
CA ILE A 122 14.29 1.90 -3.95
C ILE A 122 15.59 2.47 -4.50
N VAL A 123 16.03 3.62 -4.01
CA VAL A 123 17.26 4.27 -4.47
C VAL A 123 18.48 3.42 -4.13
N GLU A 124 18.51 2.80 -2.95
CA GLU A 124 19.59 1.88 -2.57
C GLU A 124 19.62 0.66 -3.50
N SER A 125 18.48 -0.01 -3.68
CA SER A 125 18.38 -1.19 -4.54
C SER A 125 18.76 -0.89 -6.00
N GLU A 126 18.27 0.22 -6.57
CA GLU A 126 18.62 0.68 -7.92
C GLU A 126 20.11 1.02 -8.04
N ALA A 127 20.72 1.62 -7.01
CA ALA A 127 22.15 1.92 -6.99
C ALA A 127 23.02 0.66 -6.87
N THR A 128 22.51 -0.39 -6.23
CA THR A 128 23.19 -1.69 -6.10
C THR A 128 22.97 -2.62 -7.28
N ALA A 129 21.91 -2.39 -8.06
CA ALA A 129 21.63 -3.16 -9.26
C ALA A 129 22.78 -3.02 -10.26
N ALA A 130 23.25 -4.15 -10.80
CA ALA A 130 24.32 -4.13 -11.78
C ALA A 130 23.85 -3.44 -13.07
N ASP A 131 24.61 -2.44 -13.54
CA ASP A 131 24.39 -1.60 -14.73
C ASP A 131 23.59 -2.36 -15.83
N THR A 132 22.26 -2.19 -15.81
CA THR A 132 21.21 -2.42 -16.83
C THR A 132 19.97 -3.22 -16.39
N ASP A 133 19.99 -3.94 -15.28
CA ASP A 133 18.83 -4.73 -14.83
C ASP A 133 18.09 -4.04 -13.67
N GLU A 134 16.75 -4.09 -13.65
CA GLU A 134 15.97 -3.72 -12.46
C GLU A 134 16.33 -4.68 -11.31
N PRO A 135 16.40 -4.19 -10.05
CA PRO A 135 16.71 -5.04 -8.91
C PRO A 135 15.64 -6.15 -8.79
N PRO A 136 16.05 -7.39 -8.48
CA PRO A 136 15.11 -8.48 -8.35
C PRO A 136 14.17 -8.24 -7.15
N LEU A 137 12.95 -8.76 -7.24
CA LEU A 137 11.88 -8.46 -6.28
C LEU A 137 12.21 -8.92 -4.86
N ASP A 138 12.96 -10.01 -4.70
CA ASP A 138 13.40 -10.50 -3.38
C ASP A 138 14.39 -9.54 -2.70
N GLU A 139 15.30 -8.94 -3.47
CA GLU A 139 16.21 -7.88 -2.97
C GLU A 139 15.42 -6.62 -2.60
N LEU A 140 14.44 -6.22 -3.42
CA LEU A 140 13.55 -5.10 -3.11
C LEU A 140 12.72 -5.33 -1.84
N ILE A 141 12.12 -6.52 -1.67
CA ILE A 141 11.37 -6.87 -0.45
C ILE A 141 12.30 -6.84 0.77
N THR A 142 13.53 -7.33 0.63
CA THR A 142 14.53 -7.32 1.70
C THR A 142 14.91 -5.90 2.09
N ALA A 143 15.20 -5.04 1.11
CA ALA A 143 15.54 -3.64 1.34
C ALA A 143 14.37 -2.87 1.97
N ALA A 144 13.15 -3.04 1.45
CA ALA A 144 11.93 -2.46 1.99
C ALA A 144 11.66 -2.93 3.44
N THR A 145 11.95 -4.21 3.74
CA THR A 145 11.83 -4.75 5.10
C THR A 145 12.80 -4.08 6.06
N HIS A 146 14.06 -3.86 5.65
CA HIS A 146 15.01 -3.11 6.45
C HIS A 146 14.54 -1.67 6.67
N GLU A 147 14.06 -0.98 5.65
CA GLU A 147 13.54 0.38 5.80
C GLU A 147 12.34 0.44 6.76
N TYR A 148 11.39 -0.50 6.64
CA TYR A 148 10.27 -0.59 7.57
C TYR A 148 10.73 -0.76 9.02
N LEU A 149 11.69 -1.67 9.25
CA LEU A 149 12.22 -1.92 10.58
C LEU A 149 13.00 -0.73 11.13
N ASP A 150 13.91 -0.17 10.34
CA ASP A 150 14.79 0.91 10.78
C ASP A 150 14.05 2.24 10.96
N SER A 151 13.02 2.51 10.15
CA SER A 151 12.16 3.69 10.32
C SER A 151 11.21 3.55 11.51
N GLY A 152 10.75 2.33 11.80
CA GLY A 152 9.75 2.09 12.83
C GLY A 152 10.31 1.85 14.23
N MET A 153 11.56 1.43 14.37
CA MET A 153 12.13 1.10 15.67
C MET A 153 12.48 2.35 16.49
N THR A 154 11.73 2.57 17.57
CA THR A 154 12.00 3.61 18.57
C THR A 154 12.40 3.00 19.91
N TYR A 155 12.87 3.83 20.85
CA TYR A 155 13.21 3.38 22.21
C TYR A 155 12.04 2.70 22.94
N ASP A 156 10.80 3.15 22.69
CA ASP A 156 9.58 2.68 23.35
C ASP A 156 8.88 1.53 22.60
N GLY A 157 9.49 1.02 21.53
CA GLY A 157 8.95 -0.03 20.67
C GLY A 157 8.72 0.45 19.24
N PHE A 158 7.98 -0.33 18.46
CA PHE A 158 7.74 -0.02 17.06
C PHE A 158 6.68 1.08 16.92
N SER A 159 6.98 2.11 16.13
CA SER A 159 6.13 3.28 15.87
C SER A 159 4.80 2.88 15.21
N GLU A 160 3.68 3.21 15.85
CA GLU A 160 2.36 3.01 15.25
C GLU A 160 2.17 3.89 14.01
N HIS A 161 2.76 5.09 13.99
CA HIS A 161 2.73 5.95 12.81
C HIS A 161 3.35 5.25 11.60
N VAL A 162 4.54 4.66 11.75
CA VAL A 162 5.20 3.91 10.67
C VAL A 162 4.37 2.70 10.23
N ARG A 163 3.74 1.98 11.18
CA ARG A 163 2.82 0.89 10.84
C ARG A 163 1.68 1.36 9.97
N THR A 164 1.01 2.44 10.37
CA THR A 164 -0.12 3.02 9.63
C THR A 164 0.32 3.52 8.26
N THR A 165 1.45 4.19 8.14
CA THR A 165 1.98 4.69 6.87
C THR A 165 2.22 3.56 5.88
N TRP A 166 2.95 2.51 6.29
CA TRP A 166 3.23 1.37 5.42
C TRP A 166 1.98 0.56 5.05
N ARG A 167 1.03 0.42 5.98
CA ARG A 167 -0.28 -0.18 5.70
C ARG A 167 -1.08 0.64 4.70
N ASN A 168 -1.07 1.98 4.84
CA ASN A 168 -1.75 2.88 3.91
C ASN A 168 -1.11 2.88 2.52
N ALA A 169 0.21 2.75 2.44
CA ALA A 169 0.95 2.59 1.19
C ALA A 169 0.59 1.25 0.52
N ALA A 170 0.57 0.14 1.26
CA ALA A 170 0.15 -1.16 0.73
C ALA A 170 -1.30 -1.16 0.20
N ALA A 171 -2.23 -0.48 0.88
CA ALA A 171 -3.60 -0.31 0.38
C ALA A 171 -3.64 0.48 -0.95
N TYR A 172 -2.84 1.55 -1.04
CA TYR A 172 -2.71 2.34 -2.26
C TYR A 172 -2.10 1.51 -3.40
N ASP A 173 -0.98 0.83 -3.14
CA ASP A 173 -0.27 0.01 -4.11
C ASP A 173 -1.11 -1.14 -4.62
N TRP A 174 -1.84 -1.83 -3.73
CA TRP A 174 -2.84 -2.81 -4.13
C TRP A 174 -3.87 -2.22 -5.09
N SER A 175 -4.42 -1.04 -4.78
CA SER A 175 -5.43 -0.40 -5.61
C SER A 175 -4.91 -0.05 -7.02
N LYS A 176 -3.63 0.36 -7.13
CA LYS A 176 -2.99 0.68 -8.41
C LYS A 176 -2.71 -0.58 -9.22
N LEU A 177 -2.15 -1.60 -8.58
CA LEU A 177 -1.89 -2.90 -9.20
C LEU A 177 -3.19 -3.55 -9.73
N MET A 178 -4.29 -3.43 -8.99
CA MET A 178 -5.61 -3.95 -9.43
C MET A 178 -6.26 -3.10 -10.53
N ALA A 179 -5.83 -1.85 -10.72
CA ALA A 179 -6.30 -0.97 -11.79
C ALA A 179 -5.51 -1.14 -13.09
N GLU A 180 -4.31 -1.73 -13.03
CA GLU A 180 -3.46 -1.97 -14.20
C GLU A 180 -4.07 -3.03 -15.14
N PRO A 181 -4.28 -2.70 -16.43
CA PRO A 181 -4.74 -3.66 -17.42
C PRO A 181 -3.70 -4.79 -17.59
N ARG A 182 -4.10 -6.02 -17.31
CA ARG A 182 -3.27 -7.22 -17.49
C ARG A 182 -4.07 -8.33 -18.15
N SER A 183 -3.37 -9.18 -18.90
CA SER A 183 -3.94 -10.39 -19.49
C SER A 183 -4.14 -11.45 -18.41
N THR A 184 -5.12 -12.35 -18.59
CA THR A 184 -5.29 -13.51 -17.68
C THR A 184 -3.98 -14.30 -17.57
N GLY A 185 -3.52 -14.53 -16.34
CA GLY A 185 -2.29 -15.26 -16.05
C GLY A 185 -0.99 -14.44 -16.18
N GLU A 186 -1.08 -13.17 -16.55
CA GLU A 186 0.06 -12.26 -16.60
C GLU A 186 0.44 -11.79 -15.19
N TRP A 187 1.74 -11.82 -14.89
CA TRP A 187 2.27 -11.36 -13.61
C TRP A 187 2.41 -9.84 -13.59
N SER A 188 2.23 -9.23 -12.41
CA SER A 188 2.64 -7.83 -12.25
C SER A 188 4.17 -7.70 -12.39
N SER A 189 4.60 -6.58 -12.95
CA SER A 189 6.01 -6.20 -13.10
C SER A 189 6.41 -4.99 -12.27
N ASP A 190 5.48 -4.34 -11.55
CA ASP A 190 5.81 -3.20 -10.68
C ASP A 190 6.40 -3.73 -9.36
N ALA A 191 7.69 -4.04 -9.41
CA ALA A 191 8.42 -4.65 -8.30
C ALA A 191 8.43 -3.77 -7.03
N ASN A 192 8.35 -2.45 -7.19
CA ASN A 192 8.32 -1.50 -6.07
C ASN A 192 7.01 -1.60 -5.29
N ARG A 193 5.86 -1.59 -5.96
CA ARG A 193 4.56 -1.79 -5.31
C ARG A 193 4.41 -3.17 -4.71
N LEU A 194 4.97 -4.18 -5.38
CA LEU A 194 5.02 -5.54 -4.86
C LEU A 194 5.87 -5.60 -3.59
N ALA A 195 7.00 -4.89 -3.52
CA ALA A 195 7.85 -4.89 -2.33
C ALA A 195 7.10 -4.41 -1.08
N VAL A 196 6.36 -3.29 -1.19
CA VAL A 196 5.54 -2.75 -0.08
C VAL A 196 4.48 -3.75 0.38
N LEU A 197 3.80 -4.42 -0.56
CA LEU A 197 2.85 -5.49 -0.23
C LEU A 197 3.53 -6.69 0.43
N GLY A 198 4.72 -7.06 -0.02
CA GLY A 198 5.53 -8.12 0.57
C GLY A 198 5.86 -7.84 2.03
N VAL A 199 6.26 -6.61 2.36
CA VAL A 199 6.50 -6.17 3.74
C VAL A 199 5.22 -6.28 4.58
N MET A 200 4.07 -5.81 4.08
CA MET A 200 2.82 -5.92 4.86
C MET A 200 2.30 -7.35 4.98
N MET A 201 2.54 -8.22 4.00
CA MET A 201 2.29 -9.66 4.15
C MET A 201 3.14 -10.30 5.25
N GLN A 202 4.31 -9.75 5.56
CA GLN A 202 5.17 -10.24 6.63
C GLN A 202 4.76 -9.70 8.00
N PHE A 203 4.50 -8.40 8.11
CA PHE A 203 4.32 -7.73 9.40
C PHE A 203 2.85 -7.44 9.79
N ALA A 204 1.94 -7.58 8.83
CA ALA A 204 0.49 -7.47 9.05
C ALA A 204 -0.30 -8.51 8.21
N PRO A 205 0.04 -9.83 8.26
CA PRO A 205 -0.49 -10.82 7.34
C PRO A 205 -2.02 -10.92 7.39
N GLU A 206 -2.63 -11.02 8.57
CA GLU A 206 -4.08 -11.23 8.64
C GLU A 206 -4.87 -10.03 8.10
N SER A 207 -4.47 -8.80 8.43
CA SER A 207 -5.16 -7.61 7.95
C SER A 207 -4.92 -7.35 6.46
N THR A 208 -3.72 -7.69 5.95
CA THR A 208 -3.39 -7.61 4.53
C THR A 208 -4.19 -8.63 3.72
N CYS A 209 -4.25 -9.89 4.17
CA CYS A 209 -5.10 -10.91 3.54
C CYS A 209 -6.59 -10.52 3.61
N MET A 210 -7.06 -9.98 4.73
CA MET A 210 -8.44 -9.50 4.88
C MET A 210 -8.75 -8.37 3.89
N MET A 211 -7.85 -7.39 3.75
CA MET A 211 -8.01 -6.29 2.79
C MET A 211 -8.15 -6.85 1.37
N ILE A 212 -7.20 -7.70 0.95
CA ILE A 212 -7.17 -8.25 -0.41
C ILE A 212 -8.39 -9.13 -0.68
N ALA A 213 -8.71 -10.06 0.21
CA ALA A 213 -9.87 -10.94 0.05
C ALA A 213 -11.17 -10.12 -0.04
N SER A 214 -11.32 -9.08 0.78
CA SER A 214 -12.50 -8.20 0.74
C SER A 214 -12.57 -7.40 -0.57
N ASP A 215 -11.44 -6.90 -1.07
CA ASP A 215 -11.41 -6.16 -2.34
C ASP A 215 -11.75 -7.01 -3.56
N ILE A 216 -11.52 -8.31 -3.47
CA ILE A 216 -11.78 -9.24 -4.58
C ILE A 216 -13.19 -9.84 -4.49
N LEU A 217 -13.60 -10.26 -3.29
CA LEU A 217 -14.74 -11.16 -3.09
C LEU A 217 -15.98 -10.49 -2.50
N ALA A 218 -15.85 -9.31 -1.87
CA ALA A 218 -17.01 -8.68 -1.24
C ALA A 218 -18.04 -8.25 -2.30
N GLU A 219 -19.33 -8.25 -1.93
CA GLU A 219 -20.41 -7.81 -2.82
C GLU A 219 -20.24 -6.37 -3.33
N ASN A 220 -19.56 -5.53 -2.55
CA ASN A 220 -19.27 -4.14 -2.88
C ASN A 220 -17.86 -3.94 -3.46
N ALA A 221 -17.19 -5.00 -3.90
CA ALA A 221 -15.93 -4.91 -4.63
C ALA A 221 -16.12 -4.24 -6.01
N PRO A 222 -15.11 -3.50 -6.54
CA PRO A 222 -13.87 -3.11 -5.87
C PRO A 222 -14.13 -2.14 -4.70
N LEU A 223 -13.32 -2.25 -3.66
CA LEU A 223 -13.39 -1.34 -2.52
C LEU A 223 -12.76 0.02 -2.87
N SER A 224 -13.25 1.07 -2.22
CA SER A 224 -12.60 2.38 -2.28
C SER A 224 -11.29 2.35 -1.47
N LEU A 225 -10.34 3.23 -1.82
CA LEU A 225 -9.08 3.35 -1.08
C LEU A 225 -9.27 3.57 0.43
N PRO A 226 -10.21 4.42 0.90
CA PRO A 226 -10.52 4.52 2.33
C PRO A 226 -10.96 3.19 2.96
N ALA A 227 -11.76 2.38 2.26
CA ALA A 227 -12.20 1.08 2.76
C ALA A 227 -11.05 0.05 2.78
N LEU A 228 -10.14 0.09 1.80
CA LEU A 228 -8.91 -0.72 1.83
C LEU A 228 -8.07 -0.39 3.06
N ARG A 229 -7.85 0.91 3.33
CA ARG A 229 -7.11 1.39 4.49
C ARG A 229 -7.75 1.02 5.81
N GLU A 230 -9.07 1.12 5.92
CA GLU A 230 -9.81 0.66 7.11
C GLU A 230 -9.51 -0.82 7.40
N ARG A 231 -9.49 -1.66 6.36
CA ARG A 231 -9.24 -3.10 6.50
C ARG A 231 -7.81 -3.40 6.92
N ILE A 232 -6.81 -2.90 6.21
CA ILE A 232 -5.40 -3.22 6.52
C ILE A 232 -4.91 -2.61 7.84
N ASN A 233 -5.53 -1.52 8.33
CA ASN A 233 -5.24 -0.98 9.66
C ASN A 233 -5.97 -1.69 10.81
N THR A 234 -6.79 -2.71 10.52
CA THR A 234 -7.32 -3.58 11.57
C THR A 234 -6.15 -4.35 12.20
N PRO A 235 -5.97 -4.34 13.54
CA PRO A 235 -4.93 -5.14 14.16
C PRO A 235 -5.12 -6.63 13.88
N ASP A 236 -4.07 -7.35 13.48
CA ASP A 236 -4.15 -8.78 13.09
C ASP A 236 -4.81 -9.67 14.14
N GLY A 237 -4.52 -9.42 15.42
CA GLY A 237 -5.14 -10.14 16.53
C GLY A 237 -6.66 -9.96 16.63
N MET A 238 -7.23 -8.95 15.97
CA MET A 238 -8.66 -8.68 15.88
C MET A 238 -9.31 -9.19 14.59
N VAL A 239 -8.52 -9.66 13.61
CA VAL A 239 -9.04 -10.21 12.36
C VAL A 239 -9.70 -11.57 12.64
N ASN A 240 -11.01 -11.64 12.37
CA ASN A 240 -11.79 -12.86 12.52
C ASN A 240 -11.94 -13.55 11.16
N THR A 241 -11.05 -14.52 10.89
CA THR A 241 -11.00 -15.28 9.64
C THR A 241 -12.29 -16.07 9.39
N ASP A 242 -12.87 -16.71 10.41
CA ASP A 242 -14.12 -17.47 10.23
C ASP A 242 -15.26 -16.57 9.75
N LEU A 243 -15.42 -15.41 10.38
CA LEU A 243 -16.42 -14.42 9.98
C LEU A 243 -16.14 -13.87 8.58
N LEU A 244 -14.86 -13.70 8.21
CA LEU A 244 -14.45 -13.29 6.88
C LEU A 244 -14.90 -14.30 5.82
N PHE A 245 -14.60 -15.60 6.03
CA PHE A 245 -15.03 -16.65 5.11
C PHE A 245 -16.55 -16.79 5.04
N SER A 246 -17.25 -16.71 6.17
CA SER A 246 -18.72 -16.73 6.15
C SER A 246 -19.29 -15.58 5.33
N ARG A 247 -18.64 -14.41 5.34
CA ARG A 247 -19.09 -13.26 4.56
C ARG A 247 -18.74 -13.34 3.08
N LEU A 248 -17.53 -13.82 2.76
CA LEU A 248 -16.96 -13.74 1.42
C LEU A 248 -17.15 -15.01 0.58
N ILE A 249 -17.30 -16.17 1.22
CA ILE A 249 -17.40 -17.47 0.56
C ILE A 249 -18.81 -18.04 0.77
N ASP A 250 -19.26 -18.14 2.02
CA ASP A 250 -20.48 -18.90 2.35
C ASP A 250 -21.77 -18.17 1.95
N ASN A 251 -21.73 -16.85 1.79
CA ASN A 251 -22.89 -16.03 1.42
C ASN A 251 -23.35 -16.21 -0.04
N GLY A 252 -22.61 -16.96 -0.87
CA GLY A 252 -23.06 -17.37 -2.20
C GLY A 252 -22.95 -16.29 -3.28
N THR A 253 -22.26 -15.19 -3.02
CA THR A 253 -21.89 -14.21 -4.04
C THR A 253 -20.90 -14.86 -5.00
N THR A 254 -21.21 -14.90 -6.30
CA THR A 254 -20.24 -15.36 -7.31
C THR A 254 -19.25 -14.23 -7.58
N PRO A 255 -17.96 -14.38 -7.24
CA PRO A 255 -16.96 -13.36 -7.48
C PRO A 255 -16.67 -13.23 -8.98
N ASP A 256 -16.15 -12.07 -9.40
CA ASP A 256 -15.70 -11.85 -10.78
C ASP A 256 -14.40 -12.63 -11.04
N PRO A 257 -14.41 -13.65 -11.93
CA PRO A 257 -13.21 -14.44 -12.22
C PRO A 257 -12.05 -13.58 -12.74
N ALA A 258 -12.32 -12.52 -13.49
CA ALA A 258 -11.27 -11.66 -14.03
C ALA A 258 -10.54 -10.90 -12.91
N ARG A 259 -11.25 -10.49 -11.85
CA ARG A 259 -10.62 -9.87 -10.66
C ARG A 259 -9.78 -10.88 -9.89
N ILE A 260 -10.25 -12.12 -9.75
CA ILE A 260 -9.46 -13.18 -9.13
C ILE A 260 -8.18 -13.45 -9.94
N ASP A 261 -8.28 -13.52 -11.27
CA ASP A 261 -7.12 -13.71 -12.14
C ASP A 261 -6.09 -12.56 -11.99
N MET A 262 -6.54 -11.30 -11.95
CA MET A 262 -5.67 -10.14 -11.70
C MET A 262 -4.97 -10.24 -10.35
N ALA A 263 -5.70 -10.60 -9.29
CA ALA A 263 -5.15 -10.78 -7.97
C ALA A 263 -4.12 -11.92 -7.92
N MET A 264 -4.41 -13.05 -8.56
CA MET A 264 -3.46 -14.17 -8.70
C MET A 264 -2.17 -13.73 -9.41
N GLY A 265 -2.28 -12.88 -10.44
CA GLY A 265 -1.14 -12.30 -11.13
C GLY A 265 -0.29 -11.32 -10.30
N ILE A 266 -0.87 -10.72 -9.24
CA ILE A 266 -0.11 -9.92 -8.25
C ILE A 266 0.54 -10.85 -7.21
N LEU A 267 -0.23 -11.80 -6.70
CA LEU A 267 0.20 -12.69 -5.62
C LEU A 267 1.26 -13.70 -6.08
N GLY A 268 1.29 -14.07 -7.36
CA GLY A 268 2.28 -15.01 -7.92
C GLY A 268 3.73 -14.55 -7.75
N PRO A 269 4.11 -13.34 -8.23
CA PRO A 269 5.43 -12.77 -7.96
C PRO A 269 5.76 -12.66 -6.47
N LEU A 270 4.79 -12.26 -5.64
CA LEU A 270 5.02 -12.16 -4.19
C LEU A 270 5.31 -13.54 -3.58
N GLU A 271 4.53 -14.56 -3.90
CA GLU A 271 4.77 -15.93 -3.43
C GLU A 271 6.18 -16.43 -3.82
N ALA A 272 6.63 -16.10 -5.03
CA ALA A 272 7.92 -16.55 -5.56
C ALA A 272 9.14 -15.85 -4.93
N ASN A 273 8.96 -14.65 -4.37
CA ASN A 273 10.07 -13.80 -3.92
C ASN A 273 9.99 -13.39 -2.43
N ALA A 274 8.84 -13.56 -1.79
CA ALA A 274 8.67 -13.16 -0.40
C ALA A 274 9.40 -14.12 0.57
N PRO A 275 9.82 -13.62 1.74
CA PRO A 275 10.31 -14.45 2.83
C PRO A 275 9.34 -15.58 3.18
N THR A 276 9.86 -16.70 3.72
CA THR A 276 9.08 -17.92 3.96
C THR A 276 7.82 -17.68 4.79
N ASP A 277 7.89 -16.78 5.78
CA ASP A 277 6.78 -16.41 6.66
C ASP A 277 5.63 -15.68 5.95
N ALA A 278 5.95 -14.80 4.99
CA ALA A 278 4.96 -14.16 4.13
C ALA A 278 4.46 -15.10 3.01
N CYS A 279 5.35 -15.94 2.47
CA CYS A 279 5.05 -16.85 1.35
C CYS A 279 3.88 -17.80 1.66
N TYR A 280 3.90 -18.49 2.80
CA TYR A 280 2.82 -19.43 3.11
C TYR A 280 1.47 -18.73 3.38
N ARG A 281 1.49 -17.49 3.88
CA ARG A 281 0.28 -16.66 4.06
C ARG A 281 -0.34 -16.28 2.72
N ILE A 282 0.51 -15.95 1.74
CA ILE A 282 0.07 -15.71 0.35
C ILE A 282 -0.54 -16.97 -0.23
N ILE A 283 0.06 -18.15 -0.01
CA ILE A 283 -0.49 -19.44 -0.46
C ILE A 283 -1.87 -19.69 0.17
N GLY A 284 -2.03 -19.45 1.48
CA GLY A 284 -3.32 -19.57 2.17
C GLY A 284 -4.40 -18.65 1.61
N LEU A 285 -4.03 -17.40 1.28
CA LEU A 285 -4.93 -16.46 0.60
C LEU A 285 -5.31 -16.94 -0.82
N LYS A 286 -4.34 -17.42 -1.60
CA LYS A 286 -4.62 -18.00 -2.93
C LYS A 286 -5.55 -19.20 -2.83
N ALA A 287 -5.41 -20.04 -1.80
CA ALA A 287 -6.33 -21.15 -1.55
C ALA A 287 -7.77 -20.67 -1.35
N MET A 288 -7.98 -19.58 -0.60
CA MET A 288 -9.31 -18.96 -0.44
C MET A 288 -9.87 -18.46 -1.77
N LEU A 289 -9.04 -17.82 -2.61
CA LEU A 289 -9.48 -17.33 -3.92
C LEU A 289 -9.83 -18.47 -4.88
N SER A 290 -9.05 -19.56 -4.88
CA SER A 290 -9.38 -20.77 -5.64
C SER A 290 -10.67 -21.42 -5.16
N LEU A 291 -10.92 -21.45 -3.85
CA LEU A 291 -12.18 -21.93 -3.28
C LEU A 291 -13.35 -21.07 -3.77
N ALA A 292 -13.18 -19.75 -3.80
CA ALA A 292 -14.20 -18.81 -4.28
C ALA A 292 -14.53 -18.98 -5.77
N MET A 293 -13.56 -19.41 -6.59
CA MET A 293 -13.78 -19.80 -7.99
C MET A 293 -14.50 -21.15 -8.16
N GLY A 294 -14.68 -21.91 -7.07
CA GLY A 294 -15.19 -23.27 -7.12
C GLY A 294 -14.15 -24.32 -7.52
N ASP A 295 -12.87 -23.95 -7.59
CA ASP A 295 -11.76 -24.88 -7.84
C ASP A 295 -11.30 -25.52 -6.52
N GLY A 296 -12.10 -26.47 -6.03
CA GLY A 296 -11.85 -27.13 -4.76
C GLY A 296 -10.62 -28.04 -4.75
N GLU A 297 -10.17 -28.52 -5.91
CA GLU A 297 -8.93 -29.30 -6.02
C GLU A 297 -7.72 -28.39 -5.82
N LYS A 298 -7.65 -27.27 -6.56
CA LYS A 298 -6.56 -26.31 -6.40
C LYS A 298 -6.56 -25.65 -5.03
N ALA A 299 -7.74 -25.32 -4.51
CA ALA A 299 -7.88 -24.78 -3.16
C ALA A 299 -7.32 -25.73 -2.10
N ARG A 300 -7.58 -27.05 -2.23
CA ARG A 300 -7.02 -28.06 -1.32
C ARG A 300 -5.50 -28.11 -1.40
N GLU A 301 -4.96 -28.23 -2.61
CA GLU A 301 -3.51 -28.32 -2.85
C GLU A 301 -2.76 -27.14 -2.20
N LEU A 302 -3.25 -25.91 -2.42
CA LEU A 302 -2.67 -24.71 -1.85
C LEU A 302 -2.83 -24.67 -0.32
N ALA A 303 -4.01 -25.01 0.21
CA ALA A 303 -4.24 -24.99 1.65
C ALA A 303 -3.38 -26.03 2.39
N GLU A 304 -3.26 -27.26 1.87
CA GLU A 304 -2.39 -28.28 2.43
C GLU A 304 -0.91 -27.88 2.38
N GLN A 305 -0.49 -27.22 1.29
CA GLN A 305 0.85 -26.65 1.18
C GLN A 305 1.10 -25.60 2.27
N ALA A 306 0.18 -24.64 2.46
CA ALA A 306 0.30 -23.61 3.50
C ALA A 306 0.36 -24.20 4.92
N ILE A 307 -0.51 -25.17 5.23
CA ILE A 307 -0.50 -25.89 6.52
C ILE A 307 0.80 -26.67 6.74
N GLY A 308 1.40 -27.19 5.67
CA GLY A 308 2.71 -27.83 5.73
C GLY A 308 3.83 -26.91 6.21
N TYR A 309 3.72 -25.60 5.97
CA TYR A 309 4.65 -24.58 6.47
C TYR A 309 4.24 -24.05 7.85
N ASP A 310 2.96 -23.71 8.04
CA ASP A 310 2.41 -23.21 9.30
C ASP A 310 1.05 -23.86 9.58
N ALA A 311 1.03 -24.82 10.50
CA ALA A 311 -0.21 -25.49 10.92
C ALA A 311 -1.21 -24.55 11.63
N SER A 312 -0.81 -23.33 11.97
CA SER A 312 -1.69 -22.30 12.54
C SER A 312 -2.28 -21.33 11.51
N ASP A 313 -2.00 -21.53 10.22
CA ASP A 313 -2.55 -20.71 9.15
C ASP A 313 -4.08 -20.83 9.12
N ARG A 314 -4.75 -19.72 9.50
CA ARG A 314 -6.20 -19.67 9.62
C ARG A 314 -6.90 -19.66 8.27
N PHE A 315 -6.30 -19.06 7.24
CA PHE A 315 -6.91 -19.04 5.91
C PHE A 315 -6.91 -20.44 5.31
N ALA A 316 -5.76 -21.12 5.36
CA ALA A 316 -5.63 -22.49 4.88
C ALA A 316 -6.54 -23.46 5.65
N SER A 317 -6.57 -23.36 6.99
CA SER A 317 -7.48 -24.16 7.81
C SER A 317 -8.96 -23.93 7.44
N SER A 318 -9.38 -22.66 7.32
CA SER A 318 -10.76 -22.32 6.94
C SER A 318 -11.15 -22.78 5.53
N VAL A 319 -10.20 -22.90 4.60
CA VAL A 319 -10.42 -23.49 3.27
C VAL A 319 -10.68 -24.99 3.39
N LEU A 320 -9.82 -25.72 4.11
CA LEU A 320 -9.95 -27.17 4.28
C LEU A 320 -11.27 -27.55 4.98
N ASP A 321 -11.69 -26.78 5.98
CA ASP A 321 -12.97 -26.98 6.69
C ASP A 321 -14.21 -26.85 5.79
N ARG A 322 -14.08 -26.17 4.64
CA ARG A 322 -15.18 -25.94 3.68
C ARG A 322 -15.17 -26.88 2.50
N LEU A 323 -14.08 -27.62 2.31
CA LEU A 323 -13.97 -28.61 1.26
C LEU A 323 -14.57 -29.94 1.73
N PRO A 324 -15.21 -30.71 0.83
CA PRO A 324 -15.63 -32.06 1.17
C PRO A 324 -14.41 -32.90 1.55
N GLU A 325 -14.58 -33.78 2.55
CA GLU A 325 -13.56 -34.77 2.91
C GLU A 325 -13.17 -35.57 1.65
N THR A 326 -11.87 -35.74 1.42
CA THR A 326 -11.36 -36.64 0.40
C THR A 326 -11.76 -38.06 0.78
N ASP A 327 -12.53 -38.72 -0.09
CA ASP A 327 -12.86 -40.14 0.11
C ASP A 327 -11.56 -40.96 0.02
N PRO A 328 -11.14 -41.68 1.08
CA PRO A 328 -9.93 -42.48 1.06
C PRO A 328 -9.94 -43.57 -0.03
N ALA A 329 -11.10 -43.88 -0.62
CA ALA A 329 -11.19 -44.74 -1.80
C ALA A 329 -10.64 -44.10 -3.08
N MET A 330 -10.68 -42.77 -3.24
CA MET A 330 -10.13 -42.07 -4.41
C MET A 330 -8.61 -41.94 -4.36
N GLU A 331 -8.00 -41.77 -3.18
CA GLU A 331 -6.55 -41.80 -3.04
C GLU A 331 -5.97 -43.18 -3.40
N ALA A 332 -6.65 -44.26 -2.98
CA ALA A 332 -6.25 -45.60 -3.36
C ALA A 332 -6.35 -45.85 -4.88
N ALA A 333 -7.33 -45.25 -5.56
CA ALA A 333 -7.46 -45.35 -7.02
C ALA A 333 -6.34 -44.60 -7.77
N ASN A 334 -5.99 -43.39 -7.34
CA ASN A 334 -4.91 -42.60 -7.95
C ASN A 334 -3.51 -43.20 -7.72
N VAL A 335 -3.29 -43.87 -6.58
CA VAL A 335 -2.05 -44.62 -6.32
C VAL A 335 -1.97 -45.88 -7.20
N TRP A 336 -3.10 -46.52 -7.50
CA TRP A 336 -3.14 -47.69 -8.39
C TRP A 336 -3.01 -47.33 -9.87
N GLU A 337 -3.56 -46.19 -10.32
CA GLU A 337 -3.40 -45.72 -11.70
C GLU A 337 -1.98 -45.20 -11.99
N ASN A 338 -1.33 -44.51 -11.04
CA ASN A 338 0.05 -44.03 -11.23
C ASN A 338 1.14 -45.06 -10.88
N GLY A 339 0.81 -46.14 -10.15
CA GLY A 339 1.73 -47.23 -9.81
C GLY A 339 1.84 -48.35 -10.87
N GLY A 340 1.01 -48.33 -11.91
CA GLY A 340 0.86 -49.43 -12.88
C GLY A 340 1.92 -49.54 -13.98
N HIS A 341 3.00 -48.74 -13.95
CA HIS A 341 4.06 -48.73 -14.98
C HIS A 341 5.46 -48.99 -14.45
N LEU A 342 5.60 -49.94 -13.52
CA LEU A 342 6.88 -50.61 -13.27
C LEU A 342 6.70 -52.13 -13.25
N GLY A 343 7.00 -52.74 -14.40
CA GLY A 343 7.57 -54.08 -14.47
C GLY A 343 6.62 -55.22 -14.84
N ARG A 344 6.63 -55.58 -16.12
CA ARG A 344 6.97 -56.94 -16.55
C ARG A 344 7.62 -56.95 -17.92
#